data_AF-A0A537YFX0-F1
#
_entry.id   AF-A0A537YFX0-F1
#
_cell.length_a   1.000
_cell.length_b   1.000
_cell.length_c   1.000
_cell.angle_alpha   90.00
_cell.angle_beta   90.00
_cell.angle_gamma   90.00
#
_symmetry.space_group_name_H-M   'P 1'
#
loop_
_entity.id
_entity.type
_entity.pdbx_description
1 polymer ?
#
loop_
_entity_poly.entity_id
_entity_poly.type
_entity_poly.pdbx_seq_one_letter_code
_entity_poly.pdbx_strand_id
1 'polypeptide(L)'
;MRRGLAPVAETAKTELPEEQRALRTEFEFELPRGYVDRSGTVHRKGVMRLATARDELVPLHDDRVRENPAYLTIVLLGRVITRLGTLDEVHGGILENMFASDVAFLQDLYRRVNQE
;
A
#
# COMPACT_ATOMS: atom_id res chain seq x y z
N MET A 1 -25.98 60.63 19.44
CA MET A 1 -26.34 59.37 18.76
C MET A 1 -25.15 58.43 18.90
N ARG A 2 -25.31 57.37 19.71
CA ARG A 2 -24.20 56.48 20.15
C ARG A 2 -23.89 55.43 19.08
N ARG A 3 -22.59 55.13 18.95
CA ARG A 3 -21.92 54.11 18.13
C ARG A 3 -22.68 52.78 17.98
N GLY A 4 -22.51 52.16 16.82
CA GLY A 4 -22.57 50.71 16.63
C GLY A 4 -21.68 50.29 15.46
N LEU A 5 -20.39 50.00 15.74
CA LEU A 5 -19.58 49.16 14.85
C LEU A 5 -20.13 47.74 14.97
N ALA A 6 -20.55 47.14 13.86
CA ALA A 6 -20.79 45.70 13.79
C ALA A 6 -19.44 44.98 13.71
N PRO A 7 -19.19 43.91 14.50
CA PRO A 7 -18.08 43.02 14.22
C PRO A 7 -18.46 42.12 13.06
N VAL A 8 -17.61 42.10 12.04
CA VAL A 8 -17.65 41.10 10.96
C VAL A 8 -17.36 39.75 11.63
N ALA A 9 -18.32 38.83 11.57
CA ALA A 9 -18.14 37.47 12.03
C ALA A 9 -17.10 36.79 11.13
N GLU A 10 -15.90 36.65 11.66
CA GLU A 10 -14.85 35.81 11.10
C GLU A 10 -15.35 34.37 11.14
N THR A 11 -15.69 33.83 9.97
CA THR A 11 -15.96 32.40 9.79
C THR A 11 -14.69 31.63 10.15
N ALA A 12 -14.60 31.26 11.43
CA ALA A 12 -13.65 30.27 11.90
C ALA A 12 -13.97 28.96 11.18
N LYS A 13 -13.12 28.61 10.21
CA LYS A 13 -13.02 27.24 9.73
C LYS A 13 -12.61 26.41 10.95
N THR A 14 -13.54 25.63 11.48
CA THR A 14 -13.25 24.63 12.52
C THR A 14 -12.37 23.57 11.88
N GLU A 15 -11.06 23.78 11.90
CA GLU A 15 -10.08 22.72 11.68
C GLU A 15 -10.19 21.79 12.89
N LEU A 16 -10.79 20.62 12.67
CA LEU A 16 -10.86 19.58 13.70
C LEU A 16 -9.43 19.21 14.13
N PRO A 17 -9.17 18.99 15.43
CA PRO A 17 -7.85 18.60 15.94
C PRO A 17 -7.29 17.37 15.21
N GLU A 18 -5.99 17.37 14.90
CA GLU A 18 -5.31 16.29 14.15
C GLU A 18 -5.42 14.89 14.79
N GLU A 19 -5.80 14.82 16.07
CA GLU A 19 -5.93 13.60 16.88
C GLU A 19 -7.06 12.64 16.44
N GLN A 20 -7.93 13.02 15.48
CA GLN A 20 -9.02 12.19 14.97
C GLN A 20 -8.87 11.78 13.50
N ARG A 21 -7.65 11.77 12.94
CA ARG A 21 -7.43 11.04 11.68
C ARG A 21 -7.37 9.55 11.99
N ALA A 22 -8.41 8.81 11.57
CA ALA A 22 -8.39 7.35 11.60
C ALA A 22 -7.08 6.81 10.99
N LEU A 23 -6.49 5.79 11.61
CA LEU A 23 -5.25 5.17 11.13
C LEU A 23 -5.46 4.72 9.67
N ARG A 24 -4.64 5.27 8.77
CA ARG A 24 -4.63 4.83 7.37
C ARG A 24 -3.92 3.49 7.28
N THR A 25 -4.66 2.43 6.99
CA THR A 25 -4.13 1.07 6.87
C THR A 25 -3.95 0.61 5.43
N GLU A 26 -4.46 1.35 4.45
CA GLU A 26 -4.42 1.00 3.02
C GLU A 26 -3.85 2.13 2.14
N PHE A 27 -3.09 1.72 1.14
CA PHE A 27 -2.30 2.57 0.28
C PHE A 27 -2.49 2.13 -1.16
N GLU A 28 -3.14 3.00 -1.94
CA GLU A 28 -3.24 2.82 -3.38
C GLU A 28 -1.89 3.05 -4.05
N PHE A 29 -1.62 2.28 -5.10
CA PHE A 29 -0.42 2.43 -5.92
C PHE A 29 -0.72 2.21 -7.40
N GLU A 30 0.20 2.66 -8.26
CA GLU A 30 0.19 2.36 -9.67
C GLU A 30 1.57 1.86 -10.10
N LEU A 31 1.62 0.67 -10.70
CA LEU A 31 2.86 0.07 -11.20
C LEU A 31 3.44 0.88 -12.37
N PRO A 32 4.76 1.12 -12.39
CA PRO A 32 5.44 1.78 -13.49
C PRO A 32 5.17 1.15 -14.87
N ARG A 33 5.19 -0.18 -14.98
CA ARG A 33 4.92 -0.90 -16.25
C ARG A 33 3.59 -1.66 -16.20
N GLY A 34 3.36 -2.40 -15.12
CA GLY A 34 2.17 -3.21 -14.93
C GLY A 34 2.42 -4.71 -15.09
N TYR A 35 1.57 -5.49 -14.44
CA TYR A 35 1.53 -6.93 -14.59
C TYR A 35 0.64 -7.32 -15.77
N VAL A 36 1.16 -8.15 -16.68
CA VAL A 36 0.40 -8.72 -17.79
C VAL A 36 -0.03 -10.12 -17.39
N ASP A 37 -1.33 -10.36 -17.29
CA ASP A 37 -1.85 -11.67 -16.93
C ASP A 37 -1.86 -12.63 -18.15
N ARG A 38 -2.32 -13.87 -17.93
CA ARG A 38 -2.40 -14.89 -18.98
C ARG A 38 -3.41 -14.56 -20.09
N SER A 39 -4.35 -13.66 -19.85
CA SER A 39 -5.33 -13.19 -20.84
C SER A 39 -4.81 -12.02 -21.68
N GLY A 40 -3.62 -11.49 -21.35
CA GLY A 40 -3.07 -10.27 -21.95
C GLY A 40 -3.60 -8.99 -21.31
N THR A 41 -4.34 -9.09 -20.21
CA THR A 41 -4.84 -7.93 -19.46
C THR A 41 -3.70 -7.30 -18.68
N VAL A 42 -3.59 -5.97 -18.75
CA VAL A 42 -2.58 -5.21 -18.02
C VAL A 42 -3.18 -4.65 -16.73
N HIS A 43 -2.62 -5.07 -15.59
CA HIS A 43 -3.00 -4.57 -14.27
C HIS A 43 -1.93 -3.62 -13.74
N ARG A 44 -2.30 -2.37 -13.50
CA ARG A 44 -1.37 -1.33 -12.98
C ARG A 44 -1.74 -0.81 -11.61
N LYS A 45 -3.03 -0.57 -11.37
CA LYS A 45 -3.51 0.02 -10.12
C LYS A 45 -3.70 -1.08 -9.09
N GLY A 46 -3.27 -0.85 -7.86
CA GLY A 46 -3.43 -1.82 -6.78
C GLY A 46 -3.57 -1.17 -5.42
N VAL A 47 -3.77 -2.02 -4.41
CA VAL A 47 -3.89 -1.63 -3.01
C VAL A 47 -2.95 -2.48 -2.18
N MET A 48 -2.16 -1.82 -1.33
CA MET A 48 -1.31 -2.44 -0.33
C MET A 48 -1.83 -2.05 1.05
N ARG A 49 -1.90 -3.00 1.97
CA ARG A 49 -2.20 -2.72 3.39
C ARG A 49 -0.92 -2.68 4.22
N LEU A 50 -1.00 -2.08 5.42
CA LEU A 50 0.04 -2.24 6.44
C LEU A 50 0.27 -3.74 6.73
N ALA A 51 1.53 -4.07 6.89
CA ALA A 51 1.97 -5.39 7.32
C ALA A 51 1.64 -5.58 8.80
N THR A 52 1.16 -6.76 9.15
CA THR A 52 1.08 -7.18 10.55
C THR A 52 2.35 -7.93 10.92
N ALA A 53 2.62 -8.08 12.22
CA ALA A 53 3.71 -8.95 12.69
C ALA A 53 3.58 -10.39 12.15
N ARG A 54 2.35 -10.87 11.90
CA ARG A 54 2.13 -12.18 11.28
C ARG A 54 2.61 -12.23 9.84
N ASP A 55 2.43 -11.14 9.09
CA ASP A 55 2.92 -11.06 7.72
C ASP A 55 4.43 -11.10 7.65
N GLU A 56 5.12 -10.55 8.66
CA GLU A 56 6.58 -10.59 8.76
C GLU A 56 7.14 -11.95 9.19
N LEU A 57 6.46 -12.62 10.12
CA LEU A 57 6.98 -13.86 10.72
C LEU A 57 6.66 -15.12 9.92
N VAL A 58 5.45 -15.23 9.35
CA VAL A 58 5.05 -16.45 8.63
C VAL A 58 5.97 -16.77 7.44
N PRO A 59 6.41 -15.81 6.61
CA PRO A 59 7.32 -16.07 5.48
C PRO A 59 8.65 -16.70 5.86
N LEU A 60 9.12 -16.51 7.10
CA LEU A 60 10.37 -17.11 7.58
C LEU A 60 10.31 -18.64 7.66
N HIS A 61 9.10 -19.21 7.63
CA HIS A 61 8.85 -20.64 7.59
C HIS A 61 8.59 -21.20 6.18
N ASP A 62 8.53 -20.35 5.14
CA ASP A 62 8.36 -20.82 3.74
C ASP A 62 9.65 -21.51 3.28
N ASP A 63 9.54 -22.73 2.76
CA ASP A 63 10.70 -23.53 2.33
C ASP A 63 11.53 -22.82 1.26
N ARG A 64 10.88 -22.07 0.35
CA ARG A 64 11.59 -21.30 -0.70
C ARG A 64 12.41 -20.16 -0.11
N VAL A 65 11.92 -19.55 0.98
CA VAL A 65 12.65 -18.49 1.70
C VAL A 65 13.84 -19.08 2.46
N ARG A 66 13.67 -20.28 3.05
CA ARG A 66 14.77 -20.99 3.73
C ARG A 66 15.87 -21.43 2.76
N GLU A 67 15.49 -21.87 1.57
CA GLU A 67 16.42 -22.23 0.50
C GLU A 67 17.08 -21.01 -0.13
N ASN A 68 16.32 -19.93 -0.31
CA ASN A 68 16.79 -18.69 -0.90
C ASN A 68 16.15 -17.47 -0.22
N PRO A 69 16.90 -16.77 0.66
CA PRO A 69 16.39 -15.60 1.39
C PRO A 69 15.87 -14.46 0.50
N ALA A 70 16.27 -14.39 -0.77
CA ALA A 70 15.75 -13.41 -1.72
C ALA A 70 14.25 -13.57 -2.00
N TYR A 71 13.65 -14.75 -1.74
CA TYR A 71 12.21 -14.98 -1.89
C TYR A 71 11.38 -14.28 -0.81
N LEU A 72 11.98 -13.83 0.30
CA LEU A 72 11.26 -13.21 1.40
C LEU A 72 10.40 -12.03 0.93
N THR A 73 10.97 -11.16 0.08
CA THR A 73 10.25 -10.01 -0.49
C THR A 73 9.03 -10.43 -1.30
N ILE A 74 9.15 -11.50 -2.10
CA ILE A 74 8.03 -12.01 -2.92
C ILE A 74 6.89 -12.52 -2.03
N VAL A 75 7.22 -13.30 -1.00
CA VAL A 75 6.21 -13.86 -0.09
C VAL A 75 5.56 -12.75 0.74
N LEU A 76 6.33 -11.78 1.22
CA LEU A 76 5.81 -10.62 1.96
C LEU A 76 4.85 -9.79 1.12
N LEU A 77 5.28 -9.37 -0.08
CA LEU A 77 4.46 -8.55 -0.98
C LEU A 77 3.14 -9.24 -1.33
N GLY A 78 3.16 -10.57 -1.56
CA GLY A 78 1.94 -11.33 -1.84
C GLY A 78 0.94 -11.33 -0.68
N ARG A 79 1.40 -11.16 0.57
CA ARG A 79 0.51 -11.12 1.74
C ARG A 79 -0.17 -9.77 1.95
N VAL A 80 0.47 -8.70 1.51
CA VAL A 80 0.05 -7.32 1.84
C VAL A 80 -0.57 -6.58 0.67
N ILE A 81 -0.40 -7.06 -0.56
CA ILE A 81 -1.14 -6.53 -1.71
C ILE A 81 -2.51 -7.20 -1.74
N THR A 82 -3.55 -6.42 -1.45
CA THR A 82 -4.93 -6.91 -1.35
C THR A 82 -5.67 -6.84 -2.68
N ARG A 83 -5.18 -6.06 -3.64
CA ARG A 83 -5.76 -5.96 -4.98
C ARG A 83 -4.74 -5.51 -6.01
N LEU A 84 -4.83 -6.05 -7.22
CA LEU A 84 -4.10 -5.57 -8.39
C LEU A 84 -5.01 -5.62 -9.63
N GLY A 85 -5.48 -4.46 -10.07
CA GLY A 85 -6.47 -4.33 -11.14
C GLY A 85 -7.76 -5.07 -10.76
N THR A 86 -8.08 -6.13 -11.51
CA THR A 86 -9.24 -6.99 -11.28
C THR A 86 -8.89 -8.26 -10.50
N LEU A 87 -7.65 -8.38 -10.02
CA LEU A 87 -7.18 -9.52 -9.22
C LEU A 87 -7.37 -9.18 -7.75
N ASP A 88 -8.27 -9.91 -7.08
CA ASP A 88 -8.53 -9.78 -5.63
C ASP A 88 -7.61 -10.66 -4.77
N GLU A 89 -6.84 -11.54 -5.41
CA GLU A 89 -5.83 -12.38 -4.76
C GLU A 89 -4.49 -12.19 -5.47
N VAL A 90 -3.49 -11.70 -4.74
CA VAL A 90 -2.11 -11.57 -5.22
C VAL A 90 -1.25 -12.58 -4.48
N HIS A 91 -0.52 -13.42 -5.22
CA HIS A 91 0.33 -14.46 -4.65
C HIS A 91 1.73 -14.44 -5.28
N GLY A 92 2.66 -15.22 -4.73
CA GLY A 92 4.06 -15.25 -5.18
C GLY A 92 4.21 -15.46 -6.69
N GLY A 93 3.47 -16.41 -7.28
CA GLY A 93 3.47 -16.63 -8.72
C GLY A 93 3.07 -15.42 -9.58
N ILE A 94 2.25 -14.48 -9.10
CA ILE A 94 1.98 -13.23 -9.83
C ILE A 94 3.22 -12.33 -9.80
N LEU A 95 3.79 -12.14 -8.62
CA LEU A 95 4.97 -11.29 -8.39
C LEU A 95 6.22 -11.80 -9.12
N GLU A 96 6.42 -13.12 -9.16
CA GLU A 96 7.51 -13.77 -9.89
C GLU A 96 7.42 -13.53 -11.41
N ASN A 97 6.23 -13.24 -11.93
CA ASN A 97 5.98 -12.94 -13.34
C ASN A 97 5.85 -11.43 -13.62
N MET A 98 6.16 -10.56 -12.66
CA MET A 98 6.22 -9.11 -12.88
C MET A 98 7.58 -8.68 -13.43
N PHE A 99 7.63 -7.50 -14.04
CA PHE A 99 8.89 -6.85 -14.35
C PHE A 99 9.66 -6.53 -13.06
N ALA A 100 10.98 -6.71 -13.07
CA ALA A 100 11.84 -6.41 -11.93
C ALA A 100 11.69 -4.97 -11.41
N SER A 101 11.43 -3.99 -12.30
CA SER A 101 11.18 -2.60 -11.90
C SER A 101 9.89 -2.41 -11.10
N ASP A 102 8.86 -3.21 -11.40
CA ASP A 102 7.59 -3.13 -10.68
C ASP A 102 7.71 -3.80 -9.30
N VAL A 103 8.45 -4.92 -9.21
CA VAL A 103 8.77 -5.55 -7.91
C VAL A 103 9.60 -4.60 -7.04
N ALA A 104 10.60 -3.93 -7.60
CA ALA A 104 11.40 -2.94 -6.87
C ALA A 104 10.54 -1.76 -6.38
N PHE A 105 9.65 -1.24 -7.22
CA PHE A 105 8.70 -0.21 -6.83
C PHE A 105 7.80 -0.66 -5.65
N LEU A 106 7.28 -1.89 -5.70
CA LEU A 106 6.46 -2.44 -4.62
C LEU A 106 7.26 -2.64 -3.33
N GLN A 107 8.50 -3.08 -3.42
CA GLN A 107 9.40 -3.22 -2.28
C GLN A 107 9.69 -1.86 -1.62
N ASP A 108 9.91 -0.81 -2.41
CA ASP A 108 10.13 0.54 -1.89
C ASP A 108 8.86 1.11 -1.24
N LEU A 109 7.70 0.89 -1.85
CA LEU A 109 6.41 1.25 -1.26
C LEU A 109 6.19 0.54 0.08
N TYR A 110 6.43 -0.76 0.13
CA TYR A 110 6.30 -1.56 1.34
C TYR A 110 7.13 -1.00 2.50
N ARG A 111 8.40 -0.69 2.23
CA ARG A 111 9.30 -0.11 3.21
C ARG A 111 8.78 1.23 3.71
N ARG A 112 8.39 2.12 2.79
CA ARG A 112 7.88 3.45 3.15
C ARG A 112 6.67 3.37 4.07
N VAL A 113 5.68 2.53 3.74
CA VAL A 113 4.42 2.52 4.50
C VAL A 113 4.50 1.78 5.85
N ASN A 114 5.52 0.92 6.06
CA ASN A 114 5.68 0.12 7.29
C ASN A 114 6.85 0.56 8.18
N GLN A 115 7.62 1.58 7.79
CA GLN A 115 8.76 2.12 8.56
C GLN A 115 8.56 3.56 9.04
N GLU A 116 7.45 4.21 8.65
CA GLU A 116 7.03 5.54 9.11
C GLU A 116 6.16 5.46 10.37
#